data_AF-A0AAN8DWI7-F1
#
_entry.id   AF-A0AAN8DWI7-F1
#
_cell.length_a   1.000
_cell.length_b   1.000
_cell.length_c   1.000
_cell.angle_alpha   90.00
_cell.angle_beta   90.00
_cell.angle_gamma   90.00
#
_symmetry.space_group_name_H-M   'P 1'
#
loop_
_entity.id
_entity.type
_entity.pdbx_description
1 polymer ?
#
loop_
_entity_poly.entity_id
_entity_poly.type
_entity_poly.pdbx_seq_one_letter_code
_entity_poly.pdbx_strand_id
1 'polypeptide(L)'
;MFKTVKGKVHQATLSSLTRNALSRELDSYSEVCEALKIAELLLGFLSTGGDPMMSLVTYLQDILKMVQRIDKHILQALGRCNLRHCVSLWQLLSSLRSENMLRLKREPFSGGNVDQWLLEMHEFLLLNLGRPRAIGDFNPAWSVKETVCAYMDRKEVEVPAYVEERFPANLMMSQIVETWKYAVTAKQNLMTEGWTG
;
A
#
# COMPACT_ATOMS: atom_id res chain seq x y z
N MET A 1 -1.55 17.92 -13.28
CA MET A 1 -2.64 17.28 -12.51
C MET A 1 -3.21 18.21 -11.43
N PHE A 2 -2.50 18.52 -10.34
CA PHE A 2 -3.07 19.33 -9.23
C PHE A 2 -3.51 20.75 -9.59
N LYS A 3 -2.79 21.44 -10.48
CA LYS A 3 -3.20 22.77 -10.97
C LYS A 3 -4.55 22.72 -11.70
N THR A 4 -4.76 21.69 -12.52
CA THR A 4 -6.02 21.44 -13.24
C THR A 4 -7.17 21.18 -12.28
N VAL A 5 -6.97 20.28 -11.30
CA VAL A 5 -7.98 19.96 -10.29
C VAL A 5 -8.35 21.20 -9.48
N LYS A 6 -7.37 21.97 -8.99
CA LYS A 6 -7.61 23.20 -8.21
C LYS A 6 -8.35 24.28 -9.01
N GLY A 7 -8.18 24.31 -10.33
CA GLY A 7 -8.90 25.22 -11.21
C GLY A 7 -10.33 24.79 -11.54
N LYS A 8 -10.71 23.52 -11.28
CA LYS A 8 -12.03 22.96 -11.60
C LYS A 8 -12.89 22.70 -10.37
N VAL A 9 -12.29 22.28 -9.28
CA VAL A 9 -12.97 21.98 -8.02
C VAL A 9 -12.16 22.63 -6.89
N HIS A 10 -12.81 23.48 -6.10
CA HIS A 10 -12.17 24.12 -4.96
C HIS A 10 -11.59 23.05 -4.01
N GLN A 11 -10.28 23.14 -3.72
CA GLN A 11 -9.60 22.20 -2.84
C GLN A 11 -9.33 22.84 -1.47
N ALA A 12 -9.59 22.06 -0.42
CA ALA A 12 -9.35 22.42 0.98
C ALA A 12 -8.53 21.34 1.69
N THR A 13 -7.87 21.74 2.77
CA THR A 13 -7.06 20.86 3.59
C THR A 13 -7.94 20.08 4.56
N LEU A 14 -7.67 18.77 4.71
CA LEU A 14 -8.27 17.96 5.77
C LEU A 14 -7.95 18.52 7.16
N SER A 15 -8.98 18.55 8.02
CA SER A 15 -8.80 18.87 9.44
C SER A 15 -7.85 17.89 10.13
N SER A 16 -7.22 18.31 11.23
CA SER A 16 -6.39 17.40 12.04
C SER A 16 -7.16 16.21 12.57
N LEU A 17 -8.41 16.42 13.00
CA LEU A 17 -9.30 15.37 13.46
C LEU A 17 -9.56 14.32 12.37
N THR A 18 -9.92 14.76 11.16
CA THR A 18 -10.17 13.86 10.03
C THR A 18 -8.92 13.10 9.63
N ARG A 19 -7.77 13.77 9.58
CA ARG A 19 -6.48 13.15 9.25
C ARG A 19 -6.13 12.05 10.25
N ASN A 20 -6.21 12.33 11.54
CA ASN A 20 -5.91 11.37 12.59
C ASN A 20 -6.93 10.22 12.65
N ALA A 21 -8.18 10.44 12.24
CA ALA A 21 -9.16 9.38 12.10
C ALA A 21 -8.80 8.45 10.93
N LEU A 22 -8.52 9.01 9.74
CA LEU A 22 -8.14 8.26 8.55
C LEU A 22 -6.87 7.43 8.77
N SER A 23 -5.84 8.02 9.40
CA SER A 23 -4.59 7.31 9.72
C SER A 23 -4.77 6.15 10.70
N ARG A 24 -5.81 6.19 11.54
CA ARG A 24 -6.13 5.12 12.50
C ARG A 24 -7.05 4.06 11.90
N GLU A 25 -7.96 4.45 11.02
CA GLU A 25 -8.86 3.52 10.33
C GLU A 25 -8.12 2.72 9.26
N LEU A 26 -7.23 3.35 8.49
CA LEU A 26 -6.40 2.69 7.48
C LEU A 26 -5.06 2.26 8.12
N ASP A 27 -5.12 1.25 8.99
CA ASP A 27 -3.96 0.81 9.78
C ASP A 27 -3.01 -0.10 8.98
N SER A 28 -3.47 -0.60 7.84
CA SER A 28 -2.85 -1.62 7.05
C SER A 28 -2.17 -1.05 5.79
N TYR A 29 -0.98 -1.54 5.42
CA TYR A 29 -0.28 -1.11 4.20
C TYR A 29 -1.12 -1.36 2.94
N SER A 30 -1.84 -2.48 2.87
CA SER A 30 -2.75 -2.80 1.76
C SER A 30 -3.91 -1.81 1.68
N GLU A 31 -4.56 -1.52 2.80
CA GLU A 31 -5.67 -0.56 2.86
C GLU A 31 -5.23 0.84 2.44
N VAL A 32 -4.06 1.30 2.93
CA VAL A 32 -3.48 2.59 2.53
C VAL A 32 -3.19 2.62 1.03
N CYS A 33 -2.68 1.53 0.46
CA CYS A 33 -2.42 1.45 -0.99
C CYS A 33 -3.70 1.46 -1.81
N GLU A 34 -4.73 0.75 -1.39
CA GLU A 34 -6.02 0.71 -2.09
C GLU A 34 -6.74 2.06 -1.99
N ALA A 35 -6.78 2.66 -0.80
CA ALA A 35 -7.28 4.03 -0.61
C ALA A 35 -6.52 5.05 -1.47
N LEU A 36 -5.19 4.92 -1.59
CA LEU A 36 -4.37 5.79 -2.44
C LEU A 36 -4.74 5.64 -3.92
N LYS A 37 -4.90 4.41 -4.43
CA LYS A 37 -5.35 4.16 -5.81
C LYS A 37 -6.71 4.81 -6.09
N ILE A 38 -7.63 4.74 -5.13
CA ILE A 38 -8.94 5.39 -5.23
C ILE A 38 -8.79 6.92 -5.28
N ALA A 39 -7.93 7.50 -4.42
CA ALA A 39 -7.66 8.94 -4.41
C ALA A 39 -7.02 9.42 -5.73
N GLU A 40 -6.10 8.65 -6.32
CA GLU A 40 -5.49 8.93 -7.62
C GLU A 40 -6.52 8.90 -8.75
N LEU A 41 -7.40 7.90 -8.75
CA LEU A 41 -8.49 7.80 -9.69
C LEU A 41 -9.44 9.00 -9.58
N LEU A 42 -9.85 9.35 -8.35
CA LEU A 42 -10.69 10.52 -8.09
C LEU A 42 -10.04 11.81 -8.61
N LEU A 43 -8.75 12.03 -8.36
CA LEU A 43 -8.02 13.18 -8.89
C LEU A 43 -8.01 13.23 -10.43
N GLY A 44 -7.95 12.06 -11.09
CA GLY A 44 -8.11 11.94 -12.54
C GLY A 44 -9.46 12.48 -13.01
N PHE A 45 -10.56 12.04 -12.38
CA PHE A 45 -11.91 12.46 -12.74
C PHE A 45 -12.23 13.91 -12.36
N LEU A 46 -11.72 14.43 -11.25
CA LEU A 46 -11.98 15.82 -10.83
C LEU A 46 -11.43 16.87 -11.81
N SER A 47 -10.56 16.47 -12.74
CA SER A 47 -10.15 17.33 -13.86
C SER A 47 -11.32 17.71 -14.79
N THR A 48 -12.42 16.97 -14.77
CA THR A 48 -13.65 17.29 -15.52
C THR A 48 -14.64 18.17 -14.74
N GLY A 49 -14.39 18.42 -13.44
CA GLY A 49 -15.28 19.16 -12.55
C GLY A 49 -16.04 18.28 -11.55
N GLY A 50 -16.81 18.90 -10.67
CA GLY A 50 -17.59 18.23 -9.61
C GLY A 50 -17.96 19.21 -8.49
N ASP A 51 -18.99 18.89 -7.71
CA ASP A 51 -19.38 19.70 -6.55
C ASP A 51 -18.38 19.49 -5.40
N PRO A 52 -17.64 20.54 -4.97
CA PRO A 52 -16.66 20.43 -3.88
C PRO A 52 -17.25 19.86 -2.57
N MET A 53 -18.56 20.03 -2.35
CA MET A 53 -19.26 19.61 -1.13
C MET A 53 -19.84 18.19 -1.24
N MET A 54 -19.81 17.56 -2.42
CA MET A 54 -20.25 16.16 -2.57
C MET A 54 -19.31 15.21 -1.82
N SER A 55 -19.87 14.28 -1.05
CA SER A 55 -19.09 13.23 -0.36
C SER A 55 -18.36 12.36 -1.38
N LEU A 56 -17.16 11.89 -1.04
CA LEU A 56 -16.43 10.94 -1.88
C LEU A 56 -17.23 9.66 -2.12
N VAL A 57 -17.94 9.16 -1.09
CA VAL A 57 -18.74 7.93 -1.22
C VAL A 57 -19.89 8.13 -2.20
N THR A 58 -20.62 9.24 -2.10
CA THR A 58 -21.68 9.58 -3.06
C THR A 58 -21.13 9.70 -4.48
N TYR A 59 -19.98 10.34 -4.67
CA TYR A 59 -19.37 10.45 -5.99
C TYR A 59 -18.93 9.10 -6.55
N LEU A 60 -18.30 8.24 -5.73
CA LEU A 60 -17.91 6.89 -6.11
C LEU A 60 -19.11 6.00 -6.45
N GLN A 61 -20.25 6.20 -5.77
CA GLN A 61 -21.47 5.42 -5.93
C GLN A 61 -22.29 5.87 -7.12
N ASP A 62 -22.65 7.15 -7.17
CA ASP A 62 -23.68 7.65 -8.08
C ASP A 62 -23.08 8.12 -9.41
N ILE A 63 -21.85 8.65 -9.38
CA ILE A 63 -21.18 9.18 -10.57
C ILE A 63 -20.27 8.13 -11.19
N LEU A 64 -19.34 7.57 -10.41
CA LEU A 64 -18.34 6.62 -10.91
C LEU A 64 -18.83 5.16 -10.91
N LYS A 65 -19.92 4.85 -10.17
CA LYS A 65 -20.54 3.52 -10.11
C LYS A 65 -19.57 2.38 -9.77
N MET A 66 -18.64 2.64 -8.84
CA MET A 66 -17.53 1.72 -8.55
C MET A 66 -17.49 1.20 -7.10
N VAL A 67 -18.41 1.61 -6.23
CA VAL A 67 -18.40 1.21 -4.80
C VAL A 67 -18.47 -0.29 -4.57
N GLN A 68 -19.05 -1.07 -5.48
CA GLN A 68 -19.12 -2.53 -5.35
C GLN A 68 -17.75 -3.22 -5.41
N ARG A 69 -16.72 -2.51 -5.88
CA ARG A 69 -15.34 -3.03 -6.03
C ARG A 69 -14.40 -2.54 -4.95
N ILE A 70 -14.89 -1.77 -3.98
CA ILE A 70 -14.08 -1.17 -2.92
C ILE A 70 -14.48 -1.83 -1.61
N ASP A 71 -13.49 -2.19 -0.81
CA ASP A 71 -13.73 -2.71 0.53
C ASP A 71 -14.59 -1.75 1.38
N LYS A 72 -15.53 -2.30 2.15
CA LYS A 72 -16.48 -1.53 2.96
C LYS A 72 -15.78 -0.67 4.00
N HIS A 73 -14.70 -1.16 4.60
CA HIS A 73 -13.92 -0.44 5.59
C HIS A 73 -13.21 0.77 4.97
N ILE A 74 -12.64 0.60 3.78
CA ILE A 74 -12.02 1.70 3.02
C ILE A 74 -13.08 2.74 2.63
N LEU A 75 -14.26 2.31 2.17
CA LEU A 75 -15.36 3.23 1.88
C LEU A 75 -15.81 4.02 3.12
N GLN A 76 -15.88 3.37 4.28
CA GLN A 76 -16.21 4.03 5.53
C GLN A 76 -15.18 5.11 5.90
N ALA A 77 -13.89 4.82 5.77
CA ALA A 77 -12.84 5.80 6.00
C ALA A 77 -12.95 6.99 5.04
N LEU A 78 -13.12 6.71 3.74
CA LEU A 78 -13.27 7.74 2.70
C LEU A 78 -14.57 8.56 2.84
N GLY A 79 -15.60 8.02 3.50
CA GLY A 79 -16.86 8.69 3.80
C GLY A 79 -16.74 9.95 4.66
N ARG A 80 -15.59 10.14 5.31
CA ARG A 80 -15.24 11.34 6.09
C ARG A 80 -14.80 12.52 5.21
N CYS A 81 -14.72 12.33 3.90
CA CYS A 81 -14.17 13.28 2.93
C CYS A 81 -15.20 13.69 1.86
N ASN A 82 -14.95 14.85 1.25
CA ASN A 82 -15.71 15.39 0.12
C ASN A 82 -14.73 15.67 -1.04
N LEU A 83 -15.24 15.97 -2.23
CA LEU A 83 -14.38 16.19 -3.41
C LEU A 83 -13.37 17.34 -3.23
N ARG A 84 -13.68 18.32 -2.38
CA ARG A 84 -12.73 19.37 -2.01
C ARG A 84 -11.50 18.87 -1.24
N HIS A 85 -11.53 17.66 -0.66
CA HIS A 85 -10.42 17.13 0.13
C HIS A 85 -9.48 16.22 -0.69
N CYS A 86 -9.77 15.90 -1.96
CA CYS A 86 -9.03 14.89 -2.71
C CYS A 86 -7.51 15.14 -2.78
N VAL A 87 -7.07 16.39 -2.94
CA VAL A 87 -5.63 16.69 -2.98
C VAL A 87 -4.98 16.45 -1.62
N SER A 88 -5.58 16.93 -0.52
CA SER A 88 -5.01 16.76 0.82
C SER A 88 -5.13 15.32 1.33
N LEU A 89 -6.15 14.58 0.89
CA LEU A 89 -6.29 13.15 1.12
C LEU A 89 -5.19 12.35 0.41
N TRP A 90 -4.95 12.61 -0.88
CA TRP A 90 -3.88 11.96 -1.62
C TRP A 90 -2.50 12.21 -0.97
N GLN A 91 -2.24 13.44 -0.52
CA GLN A 91 -1.01 13.77 0.21
C GLN A 91 -0.87 12.97 1.50
N LEU A 92 -1.95 12.89 2.29
CA LEU A 92 -1.97 12.08 3.52
C LEU A 92 -1.67 10.61 3.23
N LEU A 93 -2.39 10.00 2.29
CA LEU A 93 -2.26 8.59 1.95
C LEU A 93 -0.87 8.28 1.37
N SER A 94 -0.30 9.20 0.60
CA SER A 94 1.08 9.07 0.10
C SER A 94 2.10 9.10 1.24
N SER A 95 1.88 9.97 2.26
CA SER A 95 2.69 10.00 3.49
C SER A 95 2.57 8.70 4.26
N LEU A 96 1.33 8.26 4.54
CA LEU A 96 1.07 7.01 5.27
C LEU A 96 1.65 5.79 4.56
N ARG A 97 1.57 5.74 3.23
CA ARG A 97 2.19 4.67 2.44
C ARG A 97 3.70 4.64 2.65
N SER A 98 4.33 5.81 2.60
CA SER A 98 5.77 5.96 2.83
C SER A 98 6.17 5.59 4.26
N GLU A 99 5.40 6.04 5.25
CA GLU A 99 5.61 5.74 6.69
C GLU A 99 5.44 4.25 7.00
N ASN A 100 4.37 3.63 6.51
CA ASN A 100 4.15 2.18 6.65
C ASN A 100 5.29 1.42 5.97
N MET A 101 5.74 1.87 4.80
CA MET A 101 6.87 1.23 4.13
C MET A 101 8.20 1.40 4.91
N LEU A 102 8.42 2.55 5.58
CA LEU A 102 9.58 2.75 6.47
C LEU A 102 9.49 1.87 7.73
N ARG A 103 8.29 1.65 8.28
CA ARG A 103 8.09 0.69 9.39
C ARG A 103 8.39 -0.73 8.93
N LEU A 104 7.91 -1.12 7.76
CA LEU A 104 8.23 -2.39 7.11
C LEU A 104 9.72 -2.54 6.78
N LYS A 105 10.50 -1.45 6.66
CA LYS A 105 11.97 -1.54 6.65
C LYS A 105 12.48 -1.89 8.04
N ARG A 106 12.15 -1.12 9.07
CA ARG A 106 12.77 -1.30 10.40
C ARG A 106 12.50 -2.65 11.06
N GLU A 107 11.32 -3.21 10.84
CA GLU A 107 10.91 -4.51 11.42
C GLU A 107 11.84 -5.69 11.00
N PRO A 108 12.09 -5.95 9.70
CA PRO A 108 12.99 -7.03 9.25
C PRO A 108 14.44 -6.88 9.67
N PHE A 109 14.97 -5.65 9.77
CA PHE A 109 16.38 -5.41 10.11
C PHE A 109 16.68 -5.43 11.62
N SER A 110 15.70 -5.75 12.47
CA SER A 110 15.84 -5.64 13.93
C SER A 110 16.07 -6.98 14.66
N GLY A 111 16.34 -8.10 13.98
CA GLY A 111 16.65 -9.35 14.70
C GLY A 111 16.86 -10.66 13.94
N GLY A 112 17.06 -10.67 12.61
CA GLY A 112 17.27 -11.93 11.86
C GLY A 112 18.20 -11.79 10.66
N ASN A 113 18.59 -12.92 10.04
CA ASN A 113 19.43 -12.98 8.85
C ASN A 113 18.69 -12.43 7.61
N VAL A 114 18.55 -11.10 7.56
CA VAL A 114 17.94 -10.32 6.48
C VAL A 114 18.45 -10.70 5.11
N ASP A 115 19.72 -11.05 5.02
CA ASP A 115 20.40 -11.41 3.78
C ASP A 115 19.80 -12.68 3.20
N GLN A 116 19.60 -13.69 4.05
CA GLN A 116 18.95 -14.93 3.68
C GLN A 116 17.49 -14.69 3.29
N TRP A 117 16.74 -13.87 4.03
CA TRP A 117 15.36 -13.55 3.67
C TRP A 117 15.25 -12.83 2.31
N LEU A 118 16.11 -11.85 2.04
CA LEU A 118 16.12 -11.14 0.75
C LEU A 118 16.47 -12.05 -0.42
N LEU A 119 17.37 -13.02 -0.21
CA LEU A 119 17.74 -14.03 -1.19
C LEU A 119 16.58 -15.00 -1.45
N GLU A 120 15.96 -15.53 -0.39
CA GLU A 120 14.81 -16.44 -0.51
C GLU A 120 13.61 -15.76 -1.20
N MET A 121 13.36 -14.48 -0.88
CA MET A 121 12.33 -13.70 -1.56
C MET A 121 12.69 -13.42 -3.02
N HIS A 122 13.96 -13.16 -3.33
CA HIS A 122 14.41 -12.98 -4.70
C HIS A 122 14.22 -14.27 -5.51
N GLU A 123 14.61 -15.41 -4.94
CA GLU A 123 14.43 -16.74 -5.53
C GLU A 123 12.94 -17.04 -5.73
N PHE A 124 12.10 -16.80 -4.72
CA PHE A 124 10.64 -16.95 -4.83
C PHE A 124 10.08 -16.14 -6.00
N LEU A 125 10.43 -14.87 -6.11
CA LEU A 125 9.98 -13.98 -7.19
C LEU A 125 10.43 -14.50 -8.55
N LEU A 126 11.68 -14.93 -8.70
CA LEU A 126 12.21 -15.44 -9.97
C LEU A 126 11.55 -16.77 -10.37
N LEU A 127 11.49 -17.73 -9.45
CA LEU A 127 11.04 -19.08 -9.73
C LEU A 127 9.52 -19.18 -9.88
N ASN A 128 8.77 -18.42 -9.08
CA ASN A 128 7.32 -18.52 -9.02
C ASN A 128 6.60 -17.40 -9.78
N LEU A 129 7.15 -16.18 -9.84
CA LEU A 129 6.50 -15.03 -10.47
C LEU A 129 7.18 -14.57 -11.78
N GLY A 130 8.42 -15.00 -12.03
CA GLY A 130 9.18 -14.71 -13.26
C GLY A 130 8.79 -15.59 -14.46
N ARG A 131 7.92 -16.59 -14.27
CA ARG A 131 7.48 -17.50 -15.35
C ARG A 131 6.33 -16.86 -16.14
N PRO A 132 6.31 -16.95 -17.49
CA PRO A 132 5.23 -16.38 -18.32
C PRO A 132 3.81 -16.88 -18.00
N ARG A 133 3.66 -17.98 -17.26
CA ARG A 133 2.38 -18.58 -16.83
C ARG A 133 2.05 -18.39 -15.34
N ALA A 134 2.91 -17.72 -14.57
CA ALA A 134 2.75 -17.51 -13.13
C ALA A 134 1.48 -16.73 -12.72
N ILE A 135 0.92 -15.94 -13.65
CA ILE A 135 -0.25 -15.07 -13.41
C ILE A 135 -1.50 -15.90 -13.05
N GLY A 136 -1.55 -17.19 -13.42
CA GLY A 136 -2.65 -18.10 -13.07
C GLY A 136 -2.48 -18.83 -11.73
N ASP A 137 -1.26 -18.88 -11.19
CA ASP A 137 -0.93 -19.75 -10.04
C ASP A 137 -1.05 -19.01 -8.69
N PHE A 138 -1.05 -17.67 -8.73
CA PHE A 138 -1.11 -16.84 -7.54
C PHE A 138 -2.25 -15.83 -7.61
N ASN A 139 -3.13 -15.87 -6.61
CA ASN A 139 -4.15 -14.84 -6.47
C ASN A 139 -3.51 -13.54 -5.94
N PRO A 140 -3.68 -12.39 -6.62
CA PRO A 140 -3.15 -11.10 -6.16
C PRO A 140 -3.63 -10.65 -4.77
N ALA A 141 -4.73 -11.23 -4.29
CA ALA A 141 -5.32 -10.97 -2.99
C ALA A 141 -4.87 -11.94 -1.87
N TRP A 142 -3.96 -12.88 -2.13
CA TRP A 142 -3.40 -13.72 -1.06
C TRP A 142 -2.41 -12.96 -0.19
N SER A 143 -2.30 -13.37 1.07
CA SER A 143 -1.26 -12.87 1.98
C SER A 143 0.11 -13.34 1.52
N VAL A 144 1.06 -12.40 1.42
CA VAL A 144 2.47 -12.72 1.15
C VAL A 144 3.03 -13.60 2.26
N LYS A 145 2.66 -13.36 3.52
CA LYS A 145 3.15 -14.12 4.67
C LYS A 145 2.82 -15.61 4.52
N GLU A 146 1.54 -15.91 4.35
CA GLU A 146 1.05 -17.29 4.20
C GLU A 146 1.63 -17.96 2.95
N THR A 147 1.74 -17.22 1.85
CA THR A 147 2.30 -17.74 0.59
C THR A 147 3.78 -18.09 0.73
N VAL A 148 4.57 -17.26 1.42
CA VAL A 148 5.99 -17.49 1.65
C VAL A 148 6.21 -18.65 2.62
N CYS A 149 5.43 -18.75 3.71
CA CYS A 149 5.46 -19.91 4.61
C CYS A 149 5.20 -21.21 3.82
N ALA A 150 4.12 -21.25 3.03
CA ALA A 150 3.77 -22.41 2.23
C ALA A 150 4.80 -22.74 1.13
N TYR A 151 5.59 -21.77 0.68
CA TYR A 151 6.72 -22.00 -0.23
C TYR A 151 7.92 -22.61 0.50
N MET A 152 8.24 -22.12 1.69
CA MET A 152 9.33 -22.64 2.53
C MET A 152 9.07 -24.06 2.98
N ASP A 153 7.83 -24.38 3.38
CA ASP A 153 7.40 -25.75 3.70
C ASP A 153 7.62 -26.69 2.52
N ARG A 154 7.27 -26.24 1.30
CA ARG A 154 7.49 -27.00 0.05
C ARG A 154 8.97 -27.17 -0.31
N LYS A 155 9.82 -26.23 0.12
CA LYS A 155 11.28 -26.27 -0.07
C LYS A 155 11.98 -27.07 1.04
N GLU A 156 11.24 -27.51 2.06
CA GLU A 156 11.78 -28.13 3.28
C GLU A 156 12.82 -27.24 3.99
N VAL A 157 12.60 -25.92 3.96
CA VAL A 157 13.45 -24.92 4.63
C VAL A 157 12.69 -24.31 5.80
N GLU A 158 13.36 -24.13 6.93
CA GLU A 158 12.79 -23.50 8.12
C GLU A 158 12.32 -22.07 7.82
N VAL A 159 11.10 -21.75 8.24
CA VAL A 159 10.56 -20.39 8.14
C VAL A 159 11.31 -19.50 9.13
N PRO A 160 11.94 -18.40 8.70
CA PRO A 160 12.64 -17.51 9.62
C PRO A 160 11.68 -16.95 10.67
N ALA A 161 12.07 -16.95 11.95
CA ALA A 161 11.23 -16.46 13.07
C ALA A 161 10.67 -15.05 12.84
N TYR A 162 11.42 -14.17 12.19
CA TYR A 162 10.94 -12.84 11.79
C TYR A 162 9.68 -12.89 10.89
N VAL A 163 9.63 -13.85 9.95
CA VAL A 163 8.47 -14.05 9.06
C VAL A 163 7.24 -14.44 9.88
N GLU A 164 7.41 -15.33 10.85
CA GLU A 164 6.33 -15.82 11.70
C GLU A 164 5.85 -14.77 12.71
N GLU A 165 6.77 -14.08 13.37
CA GLU A 165 6.44 -13.23 14.52
C GLU A 165 6.11 -11.78 14.13
N ARG A 166 6.79 -11.23 13.10
CA ARG A 166 6.83 -9.77 12.88
C ARG A 166 6.51 -9.33 11.46
N PHE A 167 6.44 -10.24 10.50
CA PHE A 167 6.08 -9.90 9.13
C PHE A 167 4.63 -9.45 9.01
N PRO A 168 4.33 -8.39 8.23
CA PRO A 168 2.97 -7.89 8.05
C PRO A 168 2.03 -8.98 7.51
N ALA A 169 1.01 -9.31 8.29
CA ALA A 169 -0.01 -10.29 7.92
C ALA A 169 -0.87 -9.83 6.73
N ASN A 170 -0.98 -8.52 6.54
CA ASN A 170 -1.84 -7.83 5.58
C ASN A 170 -1.15 -7.43 4.27
N LEU A 171 0.11 -7.82 4.04
CA LEU A 171 0.78 -7.56 2.78
C LEU A 171 0.26 -8.52 1.71
N MET A 172 -0.19 -8.00 0.57
CA MET A 172 -0.83 -8.79 -0.49
C MET A 172 0.14 -9.18 -1.60
N MET A 173 -0.11 -10.31 -2.26
CA MET A 173 0.69 -10.81 -3.40
C MET A 173 0.78 -9.79 -4.54
N SER A 174 -0.25 -8.97 -4.76
CA SER A 174 -0.21 -7.85 -5.72
C SER A 174 0.90 -6.81 -5.45
N GLN A 175 1.44 -6.77 -4.22
CA GLN A 175 2.40 -5.77 -3.76
C GLN A 175 3.82 -6.33 -3.60
N ILE A 176 4.00 -7.66 -3.67
CA ILE A 176 5.24 -8.36 -3.30
C ILE A 176 6.48 -7.88 -4.04
N VAL A 177 6.37 -7.60 -5.35
CA VAL A 177 7.49 -7.16 -6.18
C VAL A 177 7.97 -5.76 -5.77
N GLU A 178 7.04 -4.85 -5.50
CA GLU A 178 7.37 -3.49 -5.09
C GLU A 178 7.99 -3.49 -3.69
N THR A 179 7.43 -4.28 -2.76
CA THR A 179 7.98 -4.44 -1.41
C THR A 179 9.39 -5.03 -1.45
N TRP A 180 9.66 -6.03 -2.29
CA TRP A 180 11.01 -6.60 -2.43
C TRP A 180 12.01 -5.58 -2.98
N LYS A 181 11.68 -4.88 -4.08
CA LYS A 181 12.56 -3.84 -4.65
C LYS A 181 12.91 -2.79 -3.59
N TYR A 182 11.92 -2.38 -2.81
CA TYR A 182 12.10 -1.40 -1.75
C TYR A 182 12.99 -1.91 -0.61
N ALA A 183 12.83 -3.18 -0.20
CA ALA A 183 13.65 -3.81 0.82
C ALA A 183 15.13 -3.94 0.38
N VAL A 184 15.39 -4.25 -0.90
CA VAL A 184 16.75 -4.26 -1.47
C VAL A 184 17.38 -2.87 -1.43
N THR A 185 16.67 -1.83 -1.88
CA THR A 185 17.17 -0.45 -1.81
C THR A 185 17.39 0.01 -0.36
N ALA A 186 16.54 -0.42 0.57
CA ALA A 186 16.71 -0.14 2.00
C ALA A 186 18.05 -0.65 2.52
N LYS A 187 18.35 -1.92 2.21
CA LYS A 187 19.57 -2.59 2.64
C LYS A 187 20.81 -1.90 2.06
N GLN A 188 20.75 -1.53 0.79
CA GLN A 188 21.82 -0.79 0.12
C GLN A 188 22.09 0.56 0.79
N ASN A 189 21.04 1.32 1.13
CA ASN A 189 21.19 2.61 1.80
C ASN A 189 21.77 2.47 3.22
N LEU A 190 21.32 1.48 3.99
CA LEU A 190 21.87 1.18 5.32
C LEU A 190 23.36 0.80 5.25
N MET A 191 23.75 0.02 4.24
CA MET A 191 25.16 -0.28 4.00
C MET A 191 25.95 0.94 3.57
N THR A 192 25.39 1.91 2.86
CA THR A 192 26.14 3.13 2.48
C THR A 192 26.29 4.12 3.64
N GLU A 193 25.30 4.20 4.55
CA GLU A 193 25.34 5.10 5.72
C GLU A 193 26.25 4.56 6.84
N GLY A 194 26.40 3.24 6.96
CA GLY A 194 27.27 2.60 7.96
C GLY A 194 28.78 2.74 7.71
N TRP A 195 29.22 3.24 6.55
CA TRP A 195 30.64 3.45 6.22
C TRP A 195 31.07 4.92 6.36
N THR A 196 30.14 5.81 6.71
CA THR A 196 30.41 7.25 6.95
C THR A 196 30.48 7.63 8.42
N GLY A 197 30.54 6.65 9.33
CA GLY A 197 30.62 6.83 10.79
C GLY A 197 32.00 6.52 11.35
#